data_AF-A0A2Z3H9Y3-F1
#
_entry.id   AF-A0A2Z3H9Y3-F1
#
_cell.length_a   1.000
_cell.length_b   1.000
_cell.length_c   1.000
_cell.angle_alpha   90.00
_cell.angle_beta   90.00
_cell.angle_gamma   90.00
#
_symmetry.space_group_name_H-M   'P 1'
#
loop_
_entity.id
_entity.type
_entity.pdbx_description
1 polymer ?
#
loop_
_entity_poly.entity_id
_entity_poly.type
_entity_poly.pdbx_seq_one_letter_code
_entity_poly.pdbx_strand_id
1 'polypeptide(L)'
;MIARFGLGVLVATPGALAALRDAGQSPADFLKRHARGDWGDLDGHDTKQNEIALRDGGRLMSSYQTTKGETVWVITEADRSSTCILLPGEY
;
A
#
# COMPACT_ATOMS: atom_id res chain seq x y z
N MET A 1 -19.07 -1.82 -3.96
CA MET A 1 -17.82 -2.61 -3.94
C MET A 1 -17.29 -2.65 -2.51
N ILE A 2 -16.80 -3.81 -2.06
CA ILE A 2 -16.50 -4.11 -0.64
C ILE A 2 -14.98 -4.20 -0.44
N ALA A 3 -14.45 -3.59 0.62
CA ALA A 3 -13.04 -3.72 1.02
C ALA A 3 -12.76 -5.11 1.61
N ARG A 4 -11.57 -5.68 1.36
CA ARG A 4 -11.15 -7.00 1.88
C ARG A 4 -10.69 -6.95 3.33
N PHE A 5 -10.22 -5.80 3.80
CA PHE A 5 -9.77 -5.55 5.17
C PHE A 5 -9.90 -4.06 5.51
N GLY A 6 -9.88 -3.74 6.81
CA GLY A 6 -9.84 -2.37 7.31
C GLY A 6 -8.43 -1.80 7.28
N LEU A 7 -8.30 -0.56 6.83
CA LEU A 7 -7.07 0.21 6.97
C LEU A 7 -6.91 0.70 8.41
N GLY A 8 -5.66 0.89 8.85
CA GLY A 8 -5.36 1.47 10.15
C GLY A 8 -5.35 3.00 10.13
N VAL A 9 -4.64 3.60 11.08
CA VAL A 9 -4.31 5.03 11.03
C VAL A 9 -3.52 5.31 9.75
N LEU A 10 -4.05 6.20 8.92
CA LEU A 10 -3.44 6.55 7.65
C LEU A 10 -2.31 7.54 7.87
N VAL A 11 -1.12 7.16 7.45
CA VAL A 11 0.08 8.00 7.48
C VAL A 11 0.81 7.92 6.14
N ALA A 12 1.65 8.90 5.86
CA ALA A 12 2.52 8.88 4.70
C ALA A 12 3.82 9.62 5.01
N THR A 13 4.92 9.16 4.43
CA THR A 13 6.21 9.85 4.53
C THR A 13 6.19 11.13 3.68
N PRO A 14 7.04 12.13 4.02
CA PRO A 14 7.19 13.33 3.19
C PRO A 14 7.60 13.03 1.75
N GLY A 15 8.49 12.03 1.52
CA GLY A 15 8.93 11.64 0.19
C GLY A 15 7.80 11.07 -0.66
N ALA A 16 7.00 10.16 -0.10
CA ALA A 16 5.83 9.62 -0.81
C ALA A 16 4.81 10.73 -1.14
N LEU A 17 4.51 11.64 -0.20
CA LEU A 17 3.61 12.76 -0.46
C LEU A 17 4.14 13.68 -1.58
N ALA A 18 5.45 13.91 -1.62
CA ALA A 18 6.08 14.69 -2.69
C ALA A 18 5.96 14.00 -4.05
N ALA A 19 6.23 12.69 -4.13
CA ALA A 19 6.10 11.90 -5.35
C ALA A 19 4.66 11.88 -5.88
N LEU A 20 3.69 11.68 -4.99
CA LEU A 20 2.27 11.68 -5.34
C LEU A 20 1.81 13.05 -5.84
N ARG A 21 2.24 14.13 -5.17
CA ARG A 21 1.96 15.51 -5.60
C ARG A 21 2.55 15.78 -6.98
N ASP A 22 3.80 15.38 -7.21
CA ASP A 22 4.46 15.58 -8.50
C ASP A 22 3.76 14.81 -9.63
N ALA A 23 3.27 13.61 -9.36
CA ALA A 23 2.49 12.79 -10.29
C ALA A 23 1.02 13.27 -10.47
N GLY A 24 0.55 14.21 -9.63
CA GLY A 24 -0.84 14.68 -9.63
C GLY A 24 -1.84 13.62 -9.18
N GLN A 25 -1.41 12.65 -8.36
CA GLN A 25 -2.23 11.53 -7.91
C GLN A 25 -2.60 11.63 -6.43
N SER A 26 -3.78 11.13 -6.07
CA SER A 26 -4.24 11.15 -4.68
C SER A 26 -3.72 9.92 -3.91
N PRO A 27 -3.27 10.06 -2.65
CA PRO A 27 -3.04 8.92 -1.75
C PRO A 27 -4.23 7.96 -1.68
N ALA A 28 -5.46 8.51 -1.76
CA ALA A 28 -6.69 7.74 -1.67
C ALA A 28 -6.85 6.71 -2.80
N ASP A 29 -6.25 6.93 -3.97
CA ASP A 29 -6.33 6.00 -5.09
C ASP A 29 -5.57 4.72 -4.78
N PHE A 30 -4.36 4.84 -4.21
CA PHE A 30 -3.53 3.71 -3.81
C PHE A 30 -4.10 2.99 -2.58
N LEU A 31 -4.62 3.73 -1.60
CA LEU A 31 -5.25 3.15 -0.41
C LEU A 31 -6.51 2.32 -0.75
N LYS A 32 -7.33 2.80 -1.69
CA LYS A 32 -8.52 2.05 -2.15
C LYS A 32 -8.14 0.77 -2.88
N ARG A 33 -7.06 0.78 -3.67
CA ARG A 33 -6.52 -0.40 -4.34
C ARG A 33 -6.02 -1.40 -3.30
N HIS A 34 -5.20 -0.94 -2.35
CA HIS A 34 -4.65 -1.76 -1.27
C HIS A 34 -5.76 -2.43 -0.46
N ALA A 35 -6.76 -1.67 0.01
CA ALA A 35 -7.89 -2.20 0.78
C ALA A 35 -8.75 -3.22 0.01
N ARG A 36 -8.66 -3.25 -1.33
CA ARG A 36 -9.36 -4.23 -2.19
C ARG A 36 -8.50 -5.46 -2.48
N GLY A 37 -7.26 -5.50 -2.01
CA GLY A 37 -6.29 -6.54 -2.34
C GLY A 37 -5.83 -6.47 -3.79
N ASP A 38 -5.88 -5.28 -4.41
CA ASP A 38 -5.07 -5.01 -5.60
C ASP A 38 -3.66 -4.72 -5.09
N TRP A 39 -2.77 -5.71 -5.17
CA TRP A 39 -1.43 -5.64 -4.63
C TRP A 39 -0.44 -4.88 -5.52
N GLY A 40 -0.89 -4.46 -6.72
CA GLY A 40 -0.09 -3.76 -7.71
C GLY A 40 1.07 -4.59 -8.24
N ASP A 41 2.26 -4.00 -8.27
CA ASP A 41 3.47 -4.50 -8.90
C ASP A 41 4.26 -5.45 -7.96
N LEU A 42 3.55 -6.39 -7.32
CA LEU A 42 4.17 -7.48 -6.56
C LEU A 42 4.24 -8.76 -7.40
N ASP A 43 5.24 -9.59 -7.12
CA ASP A 43 5.33 -10.90 -7.75
C ASP A 43 4.30 -11.90 -7.15
N GLY A 44 4.29 -13.12 -7.70
CA GLY A 44 3.37 -14.15 -7.23
C GLY A 44 3.66 -14.67 -5.82
N HIS A 45 4.92 -14.59 -5.37
CA HIS A 45 5.29 -15.00 -4.01
C HIS A 45 4.75 -13.99 -3.00
N ASP A 46 5.01 -12.71 -3.20
CA ASP A 46 4.60 -11.64 -2.29
C ASP A 46 3.08 -11.45 -2.28
N THR A 47 2.44 -11.57 -3.44
CA THR A 47 0.98 -11.62 -3.52
C THR A 47 0.41 -12.76 -2.68
N LYS A 48 1.03 -13.96 -2.73
CA LYS A 48 0.59 -15.10 -1.91
C LYS A 48 0.82 -14.85 -0.42
N GLN A 49 1.88 -14.16 -0.03
CA GLN A 49 2.10 -13.78 1.37
C GLN A 49 1.00 -12.86 1.87
N ASN A 50 0.54 -11.88 1.08
CA ASN A 50 -0.61 -11.06 1.45
C ASN A 50 -1.89 -11.89 1.63
N GLU A 51 -2.14 -12.86 0.74
CA GLU A 51 -3.31 -13.75 0.85
C GLU A 51 -3.29 -14.62 2.12
N ILE A 52 -2.11 -15.08 2.53
CA ILE A 52 -1.91 -15.79 3.80
C ILE A 52 -2.13 -14.82 4.96
N ALA A 53 -1.50 -13.64 4.93
CA ALA A 53 -1.58 -12.63 5.98
C ALA A 53 -2.99 -12.04 6.18
N LEU A 54 -3.84 -12.09 5.15
CA LEU A 54 -5.26 -11.76 5.27
C LEU A 54 -6.04 -12.77 6.12
N ARG A 55 -5.63 -14.03 6.13
CA ARG A 55 -6.31 -15.12 6.86
C ARG A 55 -5.70 -15.34 8.23
N ASP A 56 -4.39 -15.42 8.28
CA ASP A 56 -3.64 -15.89 9.44
C ASP A 56 -3.06 -14.72 10.28
N GLY A 57 -3.34 -13.49 9.85
CA GLY A 57 -2.69 -12.29 10.38
C GLY A 57 -1.30 -12.10 9.81
N GLY A 58 -0.78 -10.88 9.95
CA GLY A 58 0.50 -10.49 9.36
C GLY A 58 0.38 -9.21 8.55
N ARG A 59 1.52 -8.56 8.32
CA ARG A 59 1.59 -7.31 7.57
C ARG A 59 1.16 -7.52 6.12
N LEU A 60 0.45 -6.54 5.57
CA LEU A 60 0.08 -6.49 4.17
C LEU A 60 0.90 -5.43 3.46
N MET A 61 1.27 -5.69 2.21
CA MET A 61 2.06 -4.77 1.41
C MET A 61 1.49 -4.66 -0.01
N SER A 62 1.62 -3.50 -0.62
CA SER A 62 1.41 -3.30 -2.05
C SER A 62 2.50 -2.41 -2.59
N SER A 63 2.85 -2.63 -3.85
CA SER A 63 3.78 -1.81 -4.60
C SER A 63 3.03 -1.21 -5.77
N TYR A 64 3.14 0.10 -6.00
CA TYR A 64 2.50 0.74 -7.13
C TYR A 64 3.45 1.73 -7.78
N GLN A 65 3.39 1.83 -9.10
CA GLN A 65 3.97 2.96 -9.81
C GLN A 65 3.01 4.15 -9.90
N THR A 66 3.56 5.33 -9.69
CA THR A 66 2.92 6.59 -10.05
C THR A 66 2.91 6.78 -11.56
N THR A 67 2.10 7.72 -12.08
CA THR A 67 2.08 8.09 -13.51
C THR A 67 3.41 8.65 -14.02
N LYS A 68 4.31 9.05 -13.11
CA LYS A 68 5.67 9.51 -13.43
C LYS A 68 6.75 8.45 -13.23
N GLY A 69 6.37 7.22 -12.90
CA GLY A 69 7.30 6.08 -12.77
C GLY A 69 7.98 5.95 -11.41
N GLU A 70 7.64 6.79 -10.43
CA GLU A 70 8.11 6.62 -9.06
C GLU A 70 7.34 5.47 -8.38
N THR A 71 8.05 4.58 -7.68
CA THR A 71 7.44 3.50 -6.93
C THR A 71 7.05 3.98 -5.53
N VAL A 72 5.80 3.70 -5.13
CA VAL A 72 5.32 3.89 -3.77
C VAL A 72 4.86 2.56 -3.20
N TRP A 73 5.15 2.33 -1.92
CA TRP A 73 4.64 1.20 -1.16
C TRP A 73 3.46 1.64 -0.30
N VAL A 74 2.48 0.75 -0.15
CA VAL A 74 1.40 0.88 0.83
C VAL A 74 1.47 -0.32 1.75
N ILE A 75 1.72 -0.08 3.04
CA ILE A 75 1.93 -1.12 4.04
C ILE A 75 0.87 -0.98 5.13
N THR A 76 0.17 -2.06 5.45
CA THR A 76 -0.71 -2.14 6.62
C THR A 76 -0.14 -3.11 7.63
N GLU A 77 0.05 -2.65 8.88
CA GLU A 77 0.64 -3.45 9.95
C GLU A 77 -0.18 -4.71 10.28
N ALA A 78 0.47 -5.69 10.90
CA ALA A 78 -0.11 -7.01 11.18
C ALA A 78 -1.38 -6.94 12.04
N ASP A 79 -1.42 -6.02 12.99
CA ASP A 79 -2.56 -5.73 13.87
C ASP A 79 -3.54 -4.71 13.27
N ARG A 80 -3.32 -4.28 12.03
CA ARG A 80 -4.08 -3.24 11.32
C ARG A 80 -4.11 -1.90 12.06
N SER A 81 -3.14 -1.62 12.93
CA SER A 81 -3.06 -0.35 13.69
C SER A 81 -2.72 0.86 12.82
N SER A 82 -1.91 0.67 11.78
CA SER A 82 -1.52 1.72 10.84
C SER A 82 -1.47 1.23 9.39
N THR A 83 -1.72 2.15 8.48
CA THR A 83 -1.47 2.00 7.04
C THR A 83 -0.60 3.16 6.58
N CYS A 84 0.61 2.87 6.14
CA CYS A 84 1.61 3.86 5.71
C CYS A 84 1.80 3.83 4.19
N ILE A 85 1.89 5.00 3.57
CA ILE A 85 2.43 5.17 2.22
C ILE A 85 3.85 5.72 2.31
N LEU A 86 4.80 5.06 1.67
CA LEU A 86 6.22 5.42 1.73
C LEU A 86 6.94 5.05 0.43
N LEU A 87 8.09 5.67 0.18
CA LEU A 87 8.99 5.22 -0.88
C LEU A 87 9.75 3.97 -0.42
N PRO A 88 10.16 3.06 -1.33
CA PRO A 88 10.98 1.89 -0.97
C PRO A 88 12.26 2.24 -0.20
N GLY A 89 12.88 3.40 -0.50
CA GLY A 89 14.10 3.87 0.18
C GLY A 89 13.87 4.52 1.54
N GLU A 90 12.62 4.69 1.97
CA GLU A 90 12.25 5.23 3.29
C GLU A 90 11.80 4.14 4.27
N TYR A 91 11.83 2.88 3.85
CA TYR A 91 11.54 1.70 4.65
C TYR A 91 12.84 1.10 5.22
#